data_AF-A0A151NI07-F1
#
_entry.id   AF-A0A151NI07-F1
#
_cell.length_a   1.000
_cell.length_b   1.000
_cell.length_c   1.000
_cell.angle_alpha   90.00
_cell.angle_beta   90.00
_cell.angle_gamma   90.00
#
_symmetry.space_group_name_H-M   'P 1'
#
loop_
_entity.id
_entity.type
_entity.pdbx_description
1 polymer ?
#
loop_
_entity_poly.entity_id
_entity_poly.type
_entity_poly.pdbx_seq_one_letter_code
_entity_poly.pdbx_strand_id
1 'polypeptide(L)'
;MPRSNIFDRVQSFLPQMAHANDDLAKKIATASPHQFDIEHLDDAPENIIEMNVALVELSGSDTDEEEITSEDSSESEEDSCATDEITVDNMKLPKQKGEKGKIEILDSEGNE
;
A
#
# COMPACT_ATOMS: atom_id res chain seq x y z
N MET A 1 -30.61 12.49 7.29
CA MET A 1 -29.25 13.02 7.05
C MET A 1 -29.02 13.10 5.55
N PRO A 2 -28.56 14.25 5.02
CA PRO A 2 -28.13 14.35 3.63
C PRO A 2 -26.92 13.44 3.38
N ARG A 3 -26.79 12.90 2.15
CA ARG A 3 -25.61 12.11 1.75
C ARG A 3 -24.37 13.02 1.69
N SER A 4 -23.24 12.52 2.16
CA SER A 4 -21.97 13.25 2.07
C SER A 4 -21.35 13.12 0.68
N ASN A 5 -20.71 14.18 0.20
CA ASN A 5 -19.99 14.20 -1.08
C ASN A 5 -18.91 13.09 -1.17
N ILE A 6 -18.29 12.76 -0.03
CA ILE A 6 -17.31 11.66 0.09
C ILE A 6 -17.96 10.32 -0.25
N PHE A 7 -19.16 10.07 0.28
CA PHE A 7 -19.87 8.82 0.04
C PHE A 7 -20.15 8.62 -1.46
N ASP A 8 -20.55 9.68 -2.17
CA ASP A 8 -20.83 9.61 -3.60
C ASP A 8 -19.55 9.37 -4.42
N ARG A 9 -18.40 9.97 -4.05
CA ARG A 9 -17.10 9.68 -4.66
C ARG A 9 -16.69 8.23 -4.47
N VAL A 10 -16.71 7.73 -3.24
CA VAL A 10 -16.37 6.33 -2.94
C VAL A 10 -17.29 5.36 -3.70
N GLN A 11 -18.59 5.65 -3.71
CA GLN A 11 -19.58 4.85 -4.43
C GLN A 11 -19.29 4.78 -5.94
N SER A 12 -18.78 5.86 -6.53
CA SER A 12 -18.40 5.91 -7.95
C SER A 12 -17.04 5.28 -8.26
N PHE A 13 -16.10 5.34 -7.31
CA PHE A 13 -14.71 4.96 -7.51
C PHE A 13 -14.46 3.46 -7.34
N LEU A 14 -15.05 2.84 -6.31
CA LEU A 14 -14.82 1.41 -6.02
C LEU A 14 -15.16 0.48 -7.19
N PRO A 15 -16.25 0.68 -7.96
CA PRO A 15 -16.52 -0.14 -9.13
C PRO A 15 -15.44 -0.03 -10.22
N GLN A 16 -14.87 1.16 -10.41
CA GLN A 16 -13.80 1.39 -11.40
C GLN A 16 -12.50 0.72 -10.97
N MET A 17 -12.15 0.83 -9.68
CA MET A 17 -11.01 0.13 -9.10
C MET A 17 -11.16 -1.38 -9.23
N ALA A 18 -12.34 -1.93 -8.92
CA ALA A 18 -12.60 -3.37 -9.05
C ALA A 18 -12.39 -3.84 -10.50
N HIS A 19 -12.93 -3.11 -11.48
CA HIS A 19 -12.72 -3.43 -12.89
C HIS A 19 -11.24 -3.36 -13.31
N ALA A 20 -10.51 -2.34 -12.86
CA ALA A 20 -9.08 -2.22 -13.13
C ALA A 20 -8.28 -3.38 -12.53
N ASN A 21 -8.64 -3.84 -11.32
CA ASN A 21 -8.02 -4.99 -10.67
C ASN A 21 -8.28 -6.29 -11.45
N ASP A 22 -9.52 -6.50 -11.92
CA ASP A 22 -9.86 -7.67 -12.73
C ASP A 22 -9.06 -7.71 -14.04
N ASP A 23 -8.89 -6.57 -14.69
CA ASP A 23 -8.10 -6.45 -15.92
C ASP A 23 -6.60 -6.64 -15.66
N LEU A 24 -6.09 -6.11 -14.55
CA LEU A 24 -4.72 -6.34 -14.12
C LEU A 24 -4.47 -7.83 -13.87
N ALA A 25 -5.39 -8.52 -13.18
CA ALA A 25 -5.28 -9.95 -12.92
C ALA A 25 -5.22 -10.79 -14.21
N LYS A 26 -6.06 -10.46 -15.22
CA LYS A 26 -6.03 -11.13 -16.54
C LYS A 26 -4.68 -10.90 -17.26
N LYS A 27 -4.14 -9.69 -17.17
CA LYS A 27 -2.84 -9.36 -17.77
C LYS A 27 -1.70 -10.11 -17.08
N ILE A 28 -1.69 -10.13 -15.75
CA ILE A 28 -0.68 -10.88 -14.97
C ILE A 28 -0.72 -12.38 -15.31
N ALA A 29 -1.91 -12.95 -15.52
CA ALA A 29 -2.05 -14.37 -15.87
C ALA A 29 -1.49 -14.72 -17.27
N THR A 30 -1.33 -13.75 -18.17
CA THR A 30 -0.97 -13.98 -19.58
C THR A 30 0.38 -13.42 -19.98
N ALA A 31 0.87 -12.39 -19.29
CA ALA A 31 2.15 -11.75 -19.56
C ALA A 31 3.30 -12.33 -18.73
N SER A 32 4.53 -12.01 -19.11
CA SER A 32 5.73 -12.47 -18.41
C SER A 32 5.86 -11.80 -17.03
N PRO A 33 6.37 -12.50 -16.00
CA PRO A 33 6.55 -11.93 -14.66
C PRO A 33 7.40 -10.65 -14.63
N HIS A 34 8.41 -10.55 -15.49
CA HIS A 34 9.30 -9.37 -15.59
C HIS A 34 8.60 -8.10 -16.07
N GLN A 35 7.41 -8.20 -16.68
CA GLN A 35 6.68 -7.02 -17.13
C GLN A 35 6.03 -6.24 -15.97
N PHE A 36 5.83 -6.90 -14.83
CA PHE A 36 5.25 -6.30 -13.62
C PHE A 36 6.27 -6.24 -12.48
N ASP A 37 7.56 -6.27 -12.82
CA ASP A 37 8.63 -6.10 -11.86
C ASP A 37 8.71 -4.62 -11.45
N ILE A 38 8.24 -4.33 -10.24
CA ILE A 38 8.25 -2.99 -9.65
C ILE A 38 9.56 -2.67 -8.90
N GLU A 39 10.45 -3.65 -8.75
CA GLU A 39 11.76 -3.47 -8.14
C GLU A 39 12.81 -3.10 -9.20
N HIS A 40 12.58 -3.51 -10.45
CA HIS A 40 13.41 -3.13 -11.59
C HIS A 40 13.08 -1.73 -12.10
N LEU A 41 13.78 -0.74 -11.58
CA LEU A 41 13.79 0.60 -12.13
C LEU A 41 14.84 0.65 -13.25
N ASP A 42 14.38 0.74 -14.50
CA ASP A 42 15.25 1.27 -15.57
C ASP A 42 15.80 2.63 -15.11
N ASP A 43 16.97 3.07 -15.59
CA ASP A 43 17.54 4.40 -15.26
C ASP A 43 16.63 5.60 -15.66
N ALA A 44 15.41 5.33 -16.14
CA ALA A 44 14.36 6.27 -16.46
C ALA A 44 13.47 6.57 -15.23
N PRO A 45 13.51 7.80 -14.68
CA PRO A 45 12.76 8.18 -13.47
C PRO A 45 11.25 8.37 -13.69
N GLU A 46 10.69 7.98 -14.83
CA GLU A 46 9.32 8.33 -15.23
C GLU A 46 8.25 7.35 -14.72
N ASN A 47 8.64 6.12 -14.40
CA ASN A 47 7.71 5.05 -14.01
C ASN A 47 7.62 4.90 -12.48
N ILE A 48 7.27 5.98 -11.79
CA ILE A 48 7.09 5.98 -10.33
C ILE A 48 5.61 5.77 -10.01
N ILE A 49 5.32 4.77 -9.17
CA ILE A 49 3.98 4.54 -8.64
C ILE A 49 3.89 5.25 -7.28
N GLU A 50 3.20 6.39 -7.24
CA GLU A 50 2.92 7.12 -6.00
C GLU A 50 1.55 6.73 -5.44
N MET A 51 1.53 6.31 -4.18
CA MET A 51 0.29 5.97 -3.48
C MET A 51 -0.14 7.15 -2.61
N ASN A 52 -1.13 7.91 -3.05
CA ASN A 52 -1.76 8.94 -2.23
C ASN A 52 -2.63 8.25 -1.16
N VAL A 53 -2.11 8.13 0.07
CA VAL A 53 -2.81 7.52 1.23
C VAL A 53 -3.80 8.49 1.88
N ALA A 54 -3.87 9.74 1.41
CA ALA A 54 -4.86 10.70 1.88
C ALA A 54 -6.27 10.26 1.46
N LEU A 55 -7.04 9.73 2.41
CA LEU A 55 -8.45 9.36 2.19
C LEU A 55 -9.35 10.58 1.88
N VAL A 56 -8.83 11.82 2.05
CA VAL A 56 -9.54 13.07 1.75
C VAL A 56 -8.55 14.16 1.26
N GLU A 57 -8.43 14.35 -0.05
CA GLU A 57 -8.10 15.67 -0.59
C GLU A 57 -9.40 16.48 -0.66
N LEU A 58 -9.49 17.56 0.13
CA LEU A 58 -10.60 18.53 0.11
C LEU A 58 -10.59 19.39 -1.17
N SER A 59 -10.32 18.80 -2.33
CA SER A 59 -10.18 19.51 -3.60
C SER A 59 -11.56 19.72 -4.22
N GLY A 60 -12.22 20.77 -3.71
CA GLY A 60 -13.38 21.42 -4.29
C GLY A 60 -13.39 22.94 -4.09
N SER A 61 -12.34 23.53 -3.50
CA SER A 61 -12.20 24.97 -3.35
C SER A 61 -10.94 25.42 -4.10
N ASP A 62 -11.10 26.28 -5.10
CA ASP A 62 -10.01 27.09 -5.64
C ASP A 62 -9.57 28.06 -4.53
N THR A 63 -8.65 27.66 -3.64
CA THR A 63 -8.08 28.58 -2.64
C THR A 63 -6.68 28.12 -2.25
N ASP A 64 -5.75 29.07 -2.31
CA ASP A 64 -4.30 28.98 -2.10
C ASP A 64 -3.86 28.03 -0.97
N GLU A 65 -2.68 27.44 -1.19
CA GLU A 65 -1.91 26.61 -0.26
C GLU A 65 -1.47 27.41 0.97
N GLU A 66 -2.37 27.64 1.92
CA GLU A 66 -2.04 28.22 3.22
C GLU A 66 -1.65 27.10 4.21
N GLU A 67 -0.50 27.30 4.85
CA GLU A 67 0.21 26.45 5.79
C GLU A 67 -0.73 25.89 6.89
N ILE A 68 -0.86 24.57 6.96
CA ILE A 68 -1.65 23.88 7.99
C ILE A 68 -0.96 23.99 9.36
N THR A 69 -1.24 25.05 10.11
CA THR A 69 -0.88 25.11 11.53
C THR A 69 -1.69 24.07 12.29
N SER A 70 -1.03 23.04 12.81
CA SER A 70 -1.64 22.00 13.63
C SER A 70 -2.07 22.59 14.97
N GLU A 71 -3.34 22.98 15.07
CA GLU A 71 -3.96 23.29 16.36
C GLU A 71 -4.43 21.98 17.01
N ASP A 72 -3.91 21.75 18.21
CA ASP A 72 -4.17 20.63 19.13
C ASP A 72 -5.67 20.47 19.40
N SER A 73 -6.32 19.59 18.63
CA SER A 73 -7.64 19.06 18.97
C SER A 73 -7.46 17.70 19.64
N SER A 74 -7.47 17.73 20.97
CA SER A 74 -7.58 16.55 21.84
C SER A 74 -8.93 15.85 21.60
N GLU A 75 -8.98 15.01 20.57
CA GLU A 75 -10.07 14.07 20.38
C GLU A 75 -9.83 12.87 21.32
N SER A 76 -10.81 12.63 22.18
CA SER A 76 -10.76 11.63 23.22
C SER A 76 -10.93 10.24 22.59
N GLU A 77 -9.83 9.55 22.37
CA GLU A 77 -9.78 8.18 21.84
C GLU A 77 -10.36 7.18 22.86
N GLU A 78 -11.68 6.96 22.83
CA GLU A 78 -12.25 5.67 23.21
C GLU A 78 -12.41 4.77 21.97
N ASP A 79 -11.30 4.62 21.24
CA ASP A 79 -11.15 3.59 20.22
C ASP A 79 -10.97 2.23 20.92
N SER A 80 -12.07 1.51 21.13
CA SER A 80 -12.04 0.08 21.47
C SER A 80 -11.74 -0.78 20.24
N CYS A 81 -10.98 -0.29 19.26
CA CYS A 81 -10.16 -1.17 18.45
C CYS A 81 -9.16 -1.82 19.40
N ALA A 82 -9.29 -3.13 19.63
CA ALA A 82 -8.30 -3.89 20.39
C ALA A 82 -7.00 -3.94 19.57
N THR A 83 -6.29 -2.82 19.49
CA THR A 83 -4.91 -2.76 19.06
C THR A 83 -4.10 -3.32 20.23
N ASP A 84 -3.94 -4.65 20.25
CA ASP A 84 -3.00 -5.26 21.17
C ASP A 84 -1.63 -4.62 20.94
N GLU A 85 -0.98 -4.18 22.02
CA GLU A 85 0.29 -3.45 21.94
C GLU A 85 1.31 -4.32 21.18
N ILE A 86 1.94 -3.76 20.16
CA ILE A 86 2.92 -4.49 19.35
C ILE A 86 4.21 -4.60 20.16
N THR A 87 4.33 -5.69 20.92
CA THR A 87 5.53 -6.01 21.69
C THR A 87 6.54 -6.81 20.85
N VAL A 88 7.79 -6.88 21.33
CA VAL A 88 8.85 -7.73 20.74
C VAL A 88 8.51 -9.21 20.67
N ASP A 89 7.47 -9.64 21.39
CA ASP A 89 6.99 -11.02 21.36
C ASP A 89 5.91 -11.23 20.30
N ASN A 90 5.17 -10.17 19.94
CA ASN A 90 4.16 -10.18 18.89
C ASN A 90 4.77 -10.08 17.47
N MET A 91 5.94 -9.47 17.31
CA MET A 91 6.65 -9.38 16.00
C MET A 91 7.50 -10.61 15.64
N LYS A 92 7.72 -11.54 16.58
CA LYS A 92 8.53 -12.73 16.30
C LYS A 92 7.72 -13.74 15.50
N LEU A 93 8.27 -14.18 14.38
CA LEU A 93 7.76 -15.34 13.66
C LEU A 93 7.69 -16.54 14.62
N PRO A 94 6.64 -17.38 14.54
CA PRO A 94 6.51 -18.56 15.38
C PRO A 94 7.77 -19.41 15.21
N LYS A 95 8.45 -19.71 16.32
CA LYS A 95 9.66 -20.53 16.32
C LYS A 95 9.34 -21.86 15.61
N GLN A 96 9.88 -22.07 14.41
CA GLN A 96 9.78 -23.36 13.74
C GLN A 96 10.42 -24.42 14.65
N LYS A 97 9.60 -25.36 15.15
CA LYS A 97 10.09 -26.52 15.89
C LYS A 97 10.80 -27.44 14.89
N GLY A 98 12.10 -27.27 14.75
CA GLY A 98 12.97 -28.37 14.34
C GLY A 98 13.84 -28.17 13.10
N GLU A 99 13.67 -27.11 12.31
CA GLU A 99 14.52 -26.90 11.14
C GLU A 99 14.97 -25.45 11.05
N LYS A 100 16.28 -25.22 11.17
CA LYS A 100 16.88 -23.90 10.92
C LYS A 100 17.01 -23.76 9.41
N GLY A 101 16.64 -22.60 8.85
CA GLY A 101 16.88 -22.31 7.44
C GLY A 101 18.37 -22.49 7.11
N LYS A 102 18.68 -23.33 6.13
CA LYS A 102 20.04 -23.58 5.65
C LYS A 102 20.35 -22.54 4.58
N ILE A 103 21.26 -21.62 4.88
CA ILE A 103 21.81 -20.70 3.87
C ILE A 103 22.88 -21.48 3.09
N GLU A 104 22.74 -21.56 1.78
CA GLU A 104 23.67 -22.24 0.88
C GLU A 104 24.21 -21.22 -0.12
N ILE A 105 25.54 -21.12 -0.21
CA ILE A 105 26.24 -20.27 -1.16
C ILE A 105 26.41 -21.12 -2.42
N LEU A 106 25.80 -20.69 -3.52
CA LEU A 106 25.96 -21.34 -4.82
C LEU A 106 27.19 -20.73 -5.49
N ASP A 107 28.29 -21.48 -5.54
CA ASP A 107 29.44 -21.13 -6.36
C ASP A 107 28.98 -21.13 -7.82
N SER A 108 28.98 -19.94 -8.42
CA SER A 108 28.66 -19.76 -9.84
C SER A 108 29.91 -20.15 -10.66
N GLU A 109 30.22 -21.44 -10.69
CA GLU A 109 31.22 -21.99 -11.62
C GLU A 109 30.57 -22.12 -12.99
N GLY A 110 30.37 -20.97 -13.64
CA GLY A 110 29.97 -20.85 -15.04
C GLY A 110 31.19 -20.89 -15.96
N ASN A 111 31.76 -22.10 -16.10
CA ASN A 111 32.24 -22.70 -17.35
C ASN A 111 32.90 -21.79 -18.43
N GLU A 112 34.24 -21.77 -18.41
CA GLU A 112 35.24 -21.55 -19.49
C GLU A 112 35.06 -20.39 -20.51
#